data_AF-A0A1Q3SUG9-F1
#
_entry.id   AF-A0A1Q3SUG9-F1
#
_cell.length_a   1.000
_cell.length_b   1.000
_cell.length_c   1.000
_cell.angle_alpha   90.00
_cell.angle_beta   90.00
_cell.angle_gamma   90.00
#
_symmetry.space_group_name_H-M   'P 1'
#
loop_
_entity.id
_entity.type
_entity.pdbx_description
1 polymer ?
#
loop_
_entity_poly.entity_id
_entity_poly.type
_entity_poly.pdbx_seq_one_letter_code
_entity_poly.pdbx_strand_id
1 'polypeptide(L)'
;MSDDEANDDWEQVVLHMIARSTESAPTEPGVYRMPCGNCYVDFFHASDGTERWLVPGDERSYTRDTVATARHGDHPWERMYTLAHAAAEIRRRAMNGGASVQVLIEELAEIADAEDAAEEMEIARIVRGRPADSAEIPLADLARKFGIDLDEL
;
A
#
# COMPACT_ATOMS: atom_id res chain seq x y z
N MET A 1 31.84 -1.76 34.53
CA MET A 1 30.38 -1.56 34.38
C MET A 1 30.16 -1.61 32.89
N SER A 2 29.53 -2.69 32.45
CA SER A 2 29.49 -3.19 31.07
C SER A 2 28.63 -2.31 30.18
N ASP A 3 29.15 -1.98 28.99
CA ASP A 3 28.43 -1.34 27.88
C ASP A 3 27.36 -2.25 27.23
N ASP A 4 26.81 -3.22 27.97
CA ASP A 4 25.85 -4.23 27.50
C ASP A 4 24.38 -3.90 27.88
N GLU A 5 24.12 -2.97 28.81
CA GLU A 5 22.75 -2.68 29.30
C GLU A 5 21.93 -1.75 28.38
N ALA A 6 22.49 -1.29 27.25
CA ALA A 6 21.78 -0.44 26.27
C ALA A 6 21.49 -1.16 24.93
N ASN A 7 22.03 -2.37 24.75
CA ASN A 7 21.62 -3.30 23.69
C ASN A 7 20.41 -4.14 24.12
N ASP A 8 19.91 -3.91 25.33
CA ASP A 8 18.71 -4.54 25.87
C ASP A 8 17.47 -4.08 25.09
N ASP A 9 16.90 -5.10 24.43
CA ASP A 9 15.51 -5.23 24.03
C ASP A 9 15.07 -4.75 22.63
N TRP A 10 16.00 -4.36 21.76
CA TRP A 10 15.63 -4.09 20.35
C TRP A 10 15.05 -5.32 19.65
N GLU A 11 15.56 -6.52 19.97
CA GLU A 11 15.02 -7.77 19.43
C GLU A 11 13.57 -8.01 19.88
N GLN A 12 13.25 -7.82 21.17
CA GLN A 12 11.87 -7.97 21.65
C GLN A 12 10.95 -6.87 21.14
N VAL A 13 11.45 -5.63 21.01
CA VAL A 13 10.69 -4.54 20.39
C VAL A 13 10.32 -4.89 18.96
N VAL A 14 11.27 -5.41 18.17
CA VAL A 14 11.02 -5.88 16.79
C VAL A 14 10.04 -7.05 16.79
N LEU A 15 10.21 -8.06 17.66
CA LEU A 15 9.30 -9.20 17.77
C LEU A 15 7.87 -8.77 18.14
N HIS A 16 7.72 -7.83 19.06
CA HIS A 16 6.42 -7.27 19.44
C HIS A 16 5.77 -6.48 18.30
N MET A 17 6.56 -5.70 17.56
CA MET A 17 6.09 -5.00 16.36
C MET A 17 5.64 -5.98 15.28
N ILE A 18 6.40 -7.06 15.04
CA ILE A 18 6.03 -8.14 14.13
C ILE A 18 4.74 -8.83 14.58
N ALA A 19 4.57 -9.11 15.87
CA ALA A 19 3.36 -9.75 16.40
C ALA A 19 2.11 -8.89 16.14
N ARG A 20 2.14 -7.61 16.51
CA ARG A 20 1.04 -6.65 16.26
C ARG A 20 0.77 -6.45 14.76
N SER A 21 1.83 -6.43 13.98
CA SER A 21 1.77 -6.37 12.52
C SER A 21 1.08 -7.62 11.97
N THR A 22 1.54 -8.80 12.35
CA THR A 22 0.98 -10.10 11.93
C THR A 22 -0.49 -10.23 12.29
N GLU A 23 -0.89 -9.83 13.50
CA GLU A 23 -2.28 -9.80 13.94
C GLU A 23 -3.18 -8.96 13.02
N SER A 24 -2.68 -7.79 12.60
CA SER A 24 -3.38 -6.90 11.67
C SER A 24 -3.22 -7.28 10.19
N ALA A 25 -2.45 -8.32 9.86
CA ALA A 25 -2.28 -8.76 8.47
C ALA A 25 -3.56 -9.43 7.93
N PRO A 26 -3.81 -9.33 6.61
CA PRO A 26 -4.93 -10.02 5.98
C PRO A 26 -4.91 -11.53 6.20
N THR A 27 -6.11 -12.14 6.28
CA THR A 27 -6.31 -13.58 6.44
C THR A 27 -7.02 -14.23 5.25
N GLU A 28 -7.36 -13.44 4.22
CA GLU A 28 -7.97 -13.96 3.00
C GLU A 28 -7.04 -13.78 1.79
N PRO A 29 -6.97 -14.74 0.86
CA PRO A 29 -6.21 -14.60 -0.36
C PRO A 29 -6.58 -13.37 -1.19
N GLY A 30 -5.59 -12.69 -1.74
CA GLY A 30 -5.77 -11.55 -2.61
C GLY A 30 -4.51 -10.69 -2.71
N VAL A 31 -4.58 -9.67 -3.55
CA VAL A 31 -3.54 -8.65 -3.65
C VAL A 31 -3.83 -7.57 -2.63
N TYR A 32 -2.81 -7.12 -1.90
CA TYR A 32 -2.94 -6.11 -0.86
C TYR A 32 -1.88 -5.02 -0.98
N ARG A 33 -2.27 -3.77 -0.74
CA ARG A 33 -1.34 -2.67 -0.46
C ARG A 33 -0.91 -2.75 1.01
N MET A 34 0.40 -2.73 1.22
CA MET A 34 1.01 -2.86 2.54
C MET A 34 0.97 -1.52 3.31
N PRO A 35 1.09 -1.55 4.66
CA PRO A 35 1.10 -0.36 5.51
C PRO A 35 2.13 0.73 5.21
N CYS A 36 3.20 0.39 4.48
CA CYS A 36 4.15 1.38 3.94
C CYS A 36 3.57 2.32 2.87
N GLY A 37 2.35 2.07 2.39
CA GLY A 37 1.65 2.90 1.41
C GLY A 37 2.06 2.66 -0.05
N ASN A 38 3.27 2.14 -0.30
CA ASN A 38 3.84 2.01 -1.65
C ASN A 38 4.07 0.57 -2.11
N CYS A 39 4.18 -0.40 -1.20
CA CYS A 39 4.43 -1.80 -1.55
C CYS A 39 3.14 -2.60 -1.66
N TYR A 40 3.16 -3.62 -2.51
CA TYR A 40 2.06 -4.56 -2.72
C TYR A 40 2.53 -5.98 -2.44
N VAL A 41 1.60 -6.85 -2.05
CA VAL A 41 1.84 -8.28 -1.86
C VAL A 41 0.65 -9.08 -2.37
N ASP A 42 0.92 -10.20 -3.01
CA ASP A 42 -0.08 -11.19 -3.41
C ASP A 42 -0.07 -12.34 -2.39
N PHE A 43 -1.19 -12.50 -1.68
CA PHE A 43 -1.39 -13.57 -0.71
C PHE A 43 -2.29 -14.66 -1.33
N PHE A 44 -1.83 -15.91 -1.32
CA PHE A 44 -2.60 -17.06 -1.78
C PHE A 44 -2.26 -18.33 -0.99
N HIS A 45 -3.10 -19.36 -1.15
CA HIS A 45 -2.79 -20.70 -0.69
C HIS A 45 -2.12 -21.49 -1.83
N ALA A 46 -0.97 -22.08 -1.55
CA ALA A 46 -0.33 -23.03 -2.46
C ALA A 46 -1.17 -24.31 -2.59
N SER A 47 -0.81 -25.19 -3.54
CA SER A 47 -1.53 -26.45 -3.79
C SER A 47 -1.54 -27.40 -2.59
N ASP A 48 -0.60 -27.24 -1.66
CA ASP A 48 -0.51 -27.99 -0.40
C ASP A 48 -1.30 -27.34 0.75
N GLY A 49 -2.01 -26.24 0.48
CA GLY A 49 -2.78 -25.48 1.48
C GLY A 49 -1.94 -24.47 2.27
N THR A 50 -0.64 -24.39 2.05
CA THR A 50 0.24 -23.46 2.78
C THR A 50 0.00 -22.03 2.31
N GLU A 51 -0.10 -21.09 3.26
CA GLU A 51 -0.09 -19.66 2.97
C GLU A 51 1.22 -19.22 2.31
N ARG A 52 1.13 -18.47 1.21
CA ARG A 52 2.27 -17.90 0.49
C ARG A 52 2.02 -16.43 0.20
N TRP A 53 3.06 -15.63 0.37
CA TRP A 53 3.02 -14.20 0.12
C TRP A 53 4.11 -13.83 -0.88
N LEU A 54 3.73 -13.24 -2.02
CA LEU A 54 4.65 -12.83 -3.07
C LEU A 54 4.70 -11.30 -3.16
N VAL A 55 5.91 -10.76 -3.20
CA VAL A 55 6.12 -9.33 -3.45
C VAL A 55 6.36 -9.16 -4.96
N PRO A 56 5.62 -8.29 -5.67
CA PRO A 56 5.85 -8.05 -7.08
C PRO A 56 7.30 -7.65 -7.37
N GLY A 57 7.93 -8.30 -8.34
CA GLY A 57 9.34 -8.07 -8.69
C GLY A 57 10.35 -8.90 -7.89
N ASP A 58 9.89 -9.72 -6.94
CA ASP A 58 10.73 -10.67 -6.20
C ASP A 58 10.28 -12.11 -6.49
N GLU A 59 11.23 -12.96 -6.91
CA GLU A 59 10.97 -14.37 -7.23
C GLU A 59 10.79 -15.23 -5.97
N ARG A 60 11.11 -14.70 -4.79
CA ARG A 60 11.00 -15.41 -3.51
C ARG A 60 9.58 -15.36 -2.97
N SER A 61 9.15 -16.46 -2.36
CA SER A 61 7.95 -16.49 -1.54
C SER A 61 8.28 -16.23 -0.07
N TYR A 62 7.48 -15.39 0.56
CA TYR A 62 7.61 -15.00 1.95
C TYR A 62 6.52 -15.65 2.81
N THR A 63 6.77 -15.71 4.11
CA THR A 63 5.76 -16.03 5.13
C THR A 63 5.06 -14.74 5.58
N ARG A 64 3.90 -14.91 6.22
CA ARG A 64 3.15 -13.82 6.85
C ARG A 64 4.04 -12.99 7.79
N ASP A 65 4.86 -13.65 8.60
CA ASP A 65 5.75 -12.99 9.56
C ASP A 65 6.83 -12.16 8.85
N THR A 66 7.44 -12.68 7.78
CA THR A 66 8.43 -11.92 7.00
C THR A 66 7.80 -10.72 6.28
N VAL A 67 6.60 -10.87 5.72
CA VAL A 67 5.87 -9.74 5.12
C VAL A 67 5.43 -8.73 6.19
N ALA A 68 5.04 -9.20 7.37
CA ALA A 68 4.75 -8.37 8.52
C ALA A 68 5.99 -7.64 9.06
N THR A 69 7.19 -8.21 8.86
CA THR A 69 8.48 -7.60 9.20
C THR A 69 8.86 -6.50 8.22
N ALA A 70 8.54 -6.64 6.93
CA ALA A 70 8.78 -5.62 5.90
C ALA A 70 7.92 -4.34 6.07
N ARG A 71 7.23 -4.18 7.21
CA ARG A 71 6.33 -3.06 7.50
C ARG A 71 7.02 -1.90 8.19
N HIS A 72 7.26 -0.84 7.43
CA HIS A 72 7.31 0.50 7.98
C HIS A 72 6.27 1.37 7.29
N GLY A 73 5.23 1.76 8.02
CA GLY A 73 4.32 2.82 7.58
C GLY A 73 3.02 2.85 8.38
N ASP A 74 2.33 3.98 8.27
CA ASP A 74 1.18 4.33 9.11
C ASP A 74 -0.17 4.01 8.44
N HIS A 75 -0.16 3.42 7.24
CA HIS A 75 -1.38 3.11 6.50
C HIS A 75 -1.97 1.76 6.92
N PRO A 76 -3.31 1.59 6.89
CA PRO A 76 -3.91 0.27 7.06
C PRO A 76 -3.59 -0.62 5.84
N TRP A 77 -3.75 -1.94 6.01
CA TRP A 77 -3.81 -2.82 4.85
C TRP A 77 -5.04 -2.54 4.01
N GLU A 78 -4.85 -2.57 2.70
CA GLU A 78 -5.93 -2.38 1.76
C GLU A 78 -5.94 -3.52 0.75
N ARG A 79 -7.09 -4.17 0.61
CA ARG A 79 -7.27 -5.23 -0.40
C ARG A 79 -7.46 -4.57 -1.76
N MET A 80 -6.60 -4.91 -2.70
CA MET A 80 -6.73 -4.50 -4.09
C MET A 80 -7.69 -5.46 -4.79
N TYR A 81 -8.74 -4.90 -5.38
CA TYR A 81 -9.67 -5.69 -6.19
C TYR A 81 -9.12 -5.82 -7.61
N THR A 82 -9.09 -7.04 -8.11
CA THR A 82 -8.77 -7.29 -9.53
C THR A 82 -9.97 -6.88 -10.40
N LEU A 83 -9.72 -6.56 -11.67
CA LEU A 83 -10.79 -6.31 -12.65
C LEU A 83 -11.80 -7.46 -12.72
N ALA A 84 -11.35 -8.71 -12.53
CA ALA A 84 -12.22 -9.87 -12.49
C ALA A 84 -13.16 -9.86 -11.28
N HIS A 85 -12.67 -9.48 -10.09
CA HIS A 85 -13.50 -9.32 -8.89
C HIS A 85 -14.51 -8.18 -9.07
N ALA A 86 -14.08 -7.03 -9.59
CA ALA A 86 -14.96 -5.91 -9.90
C ALA A 86 -16.06 -6.32 -10.91
N ALA A 87 -15.69 -7.00 -11.99
CA ALA A 87 -16.64 -7.49 -12.99
C ALA A 87 -17.63 -8.53 -12.43
N ALA A 88 -17.16 -9.43 -11.56
CA ALA A 88 -18.03 -10.39 -10.89
C ALA A 88 -19.06 -9.71 -9.97
N GLU A 89 -18.63 -8.67 -9.25
CA GLU A 89 -19.50 -7.88 -8.39
C GLU A 89 -20.51 -7.05 -9.20
N ILE A 90 -20.10 -6.40 -10.29
CA ILE A 90 -21.01 -5.70 -11.21
C ILE A 90 -22.07 -6.66 -11.74
N ARG A 91 -21.67 -7.86 -12.20
CA ARG A 91 -22.60 -8.89 -12.67
C ARG A 91 -23.58 -9.32 -11.57
N ARG A 92 -23.08 -9.55 -10.35
CA ARG A 92 -23.92 -9.93 -9.20
C ARG A 92 -24.96 -8.86 -8.88
N ARG A 93 -24.55 -7.58 -8.86
CA ARG A 93 -25.46 -6.44 -8.65
C ARG A 93 -26.49 -6.33 -9.76
N ALA A 94 -26.08 -6.50 -11.02
CA ALA A 94 -27.01 -6.46 -12.14
C ALA A 94 -28.08 -7.56 -12.05
N MET A 95 -27.70 -8.76 -11.60
CA MET A 95 -28.63 -9.88 -11.42
C MET A 95 -29.60 -9.68 -10.24
N ASN A 96 -29.16 -9.04 -9.16
CA ASN A 96 -29.92 -8.94 -7.91
C ASN A 96 -30.67 -7.61 -7.71
N GLY A 97 -30.18 -6.53 -8.31
CA GLY A 97 -30.62 -5.16 -8.04
C GLY A 97 -31.52 -4.55 -9.13
N GLY A 98 -31.74 -5.25 -10.24
CA GLY A 98 -32.58 -4.76 -11.35
C GLY A 98 -31.97 -3.64 -12.19
N ALA A 99 -30.84 -3.04 -11.76
CA ALA A 99 -30.05 -2.14 -12.56
C ALA A 99 -29.30 -2.91 -13.66
N SER A 100 -29.27 -2.35 -14.88
CA SER A 100 -28.47 -2.95 -15.95
C SER A 100 -26.97 -2.79 -15.66
N VAL A 101 -26.14 -3.66 -16.24
CA VAL A 101 -24.67 -3.54 -16.17
C VAL A 101 -24.21 -2.16 -16.63
N GLN A 102 -24.85 -1.60 -17.65
CA GLN A 102 -24.52 -0.28 -18.18
C GLN A 102 -24.71 0.83 -17.14
N VAL A 103 -25.85 0.81 -16.43
CA VAL A 103 -26.15 1.78 -15.37
C VAL A 103 -25.12 1.69 -14.24
N LEU A 104 -24.73 0.47 -13.84
CA LEU A 104 -23.72 0.28 -12.79
C LEU A 104 -22.33 0.76 -13.22
N ILE A 105 -21.99 0.66 -14.51
CA ILE A 105 -20.73 1.19 -15.05
C ILE A 105 -20.77 2.72 -15.09
N GLU A 106 -21.91 3.32 -15.48
CA GLU A 106 -22.10 4.78 -15.48
C GLU A 106 -21.99 5.36 -14.07
N GLU A 107 -22.64 4.74 -13.06
CA GLU A 107 -22.50 5.14 -11.66
C GLU A 107 -21.05 5.06 -11.16
N LEU A 108 -20.31 4.03 -11.56
CA LEU A 108 -18.89 3.90 -11.21
C LEU A 108 -18.03 4.98 -11.89
N ALA A 109 -18.33 5.34 -13.13
CA ALA A 109 -17.64 6.39 -13.86
C ALA A 109 -17.89 7.77 -13.20
N GLU A 110 -19.13 8.06 -12.80
CA GLU A 110 -19.46 9.30 -12.08
C GLU A 110 -18.70 9.42 -10.75
N ILE A 111 -18.52 8.32 -10.02
CA ILE A 111 -17.72 8.30 -8.79
C ILE A 111 -16.25 8.58 -9.10
N ALA A 112 -15.68 7.93 -10.13
CA ALA A 112 -14.29 8.13 -10.53
C ALA A 112 -14.03 9.58 -10.95
N ASP A 113 -14.90 10.16 -11.78
CA ASP A 113 -14.81 11.57 -12.22
C ASP A 113 -14.84 12.54 -11.01
N ALA A 114 -15.64 12.22 -9.98
CA ALA A 114 -15.73 13.04 -8.78
C ALA A 114 -14.45 12.96 -7.91
N GLU A 115 -13.86 11.78 -7.77
CA GLU A 115 -12.59 11.58 -7.06
C GLU A 115 -11.44 12.28 -7.80
N ASP A 116 -11.34 12.14 -9.13
CA ASP A 116 -10.34 12.81 -9.96
C ASP A 116 -10.46 14.34 -9.82
N ALA A 117 -11.68 14.88 -9.88
CA ALA A 117 -11.90 16.31 -9.66
C ALA A 117 -11.52 16.78 -8.25
N ALA A 118 -11.72 15.94 -7.23
CA ALA A 118 -11.33 16.23 -5.86
C ALA A 118 -9.79 16.23 -5.70
N GLU A 119 -9.09 15.28 -6.33
CA GLU A 119 -7.63 15.24 -6.37
C GLU A 119 -7.06 16.46 -7.10
N GLU A 120 -7.60 16.83 -8.25
CA GLU A 120 -7.18 18.04 -8.98
C GLU A 120 -7.37 19.30 -8.14
N MET A 121 -8.50 19.42 -7.43
CA MET A 121 -8.75 20.52 -6.49
C MET A 121 -7.74 20.54 -5.35
N GLU A 122 -7.37 19.37 -4.83
CA GLU A 122 -6.37 19.22 -3.77
C GLU A 122 -4.98 19.66 -4.25
N ILE A 123 -4.55 19.17 -5.41
CA ILE A 123 -3.30 19.58 -6.04
C ILE A 123 -3.30 21.09 -6.27
N ALA A 124 -4.38 21.64 -6.82
CA ALA A 124 -4.50 23.08 -7.05
C ALA A 124 -4.48 23.88 -5.74
N ARG A 125 -5.01 23.33 -4.65
CA ARG A 125 -4.93 23.93 -3.31
C ARG A 125 -3.50 23.92 -2.78
N ILE A 126 -2.79 22.79 -2.87
CA ILE A 126 -1.39 22.65 -2.47
C ILE A 126 -0.52 23.63 -3.26
N VAL A 127 -0.70 23.71 -4.58
CA VAL A 127 0.03 24.63 -5.46
C VAL A 127 -0.22 26.09 -5.08
N ARG A 128 -1.48 26.48 -4.80
CA ARG A 128 -1.82 27.84 -4.36
C ARG A 128 -1.34 28.17 -2.95
N GLY A 129 -1.28 27.19 -2.06
CA GLY A 129 -0.76 27.33 -0.70
C GLY A 129 0.77 27.37 -0.63
N ARG A 130 1.47 27.06 -1.74
CA ARG A 130 2.93 27.16 -1.83
C ARG A 130 3.32 28.65 -1.85
N PRO A 131 4.14 29.13 -0.90
CA PRO A 131 4.64 30.50 -0.93
C PRO A 131 5.33 30.80 -2.27
N ALA A 132 5.00 31.92 -2.92
CA ALA A 132 5.68 32.36 -4.13
C ALA A 132 7.21 32.53 -3.93
N ASP A 133 7.61 32.77 -2.68
CA ASP A 133 8.99 33.02 -2.25
C ASP A 133 9.62 31.77 -1.60
N SER A 134 9.03 30.58 -1.81
CA SER A 134 9.64 29.33 -1.36
C SER A 134 11.04 29.25 -1.96
N ALA A 135 12.08 29.24 -1.12
CA ALA A 135 13.44 29.06 -1.61
C ALA A 135 13.49 27.81 -2.50
N GLU A 136 13.90 27.96 -3.76
CA GLU A 136 14.22 26.83 -4.61
C GLU A 136 15.30 26.03 -3.89
N ILE A 137 14.95 24.81 -3.47
CA ILE A 137 15.94 23.89 -2.91
C ILE A 137 16.67 23.32 -4.13
N PRO A 138 18.00 23.53 -4.25
CA PRO A 138 18.76 22.94 -5.34
C PRO A 138 18.55 21.43 -5.39
N LEU A 139 18.36 20.88 -6.59
CA LEU A 139 18.12 19.45 -6.80
C LEU A 139 19.18 18.58 -6.08
N ALA A 140 20.43 19.03 -6.06
CA ALA A 140 21.53 18.39 -5.35
C ALA A 140 21.34 18.31 -3.83
N ASP A 141 20.77 19.33 -3.20
CA ASP A 141 20.50 19.33 -1.76
C ASP A 141 19.30 18.45 -1.41
N LEU A 142 18.30 18.39 -2.30
CA LEU A 142 17.18 17.46 -2.17
C LEU A 142 17.65 16.01 -2.34
N ALA A 143 18.46 15.73 -3.37
CA ALA A 143 19.01 14.41 -3.63
C ALA A 143 19.88 13.91 -2.46
N ARG A 144 20.74 14.79 -1.91
CA ARG A 144 21.54 14.49 -0.70
C ARG A 144 20.66 14.14 0.50
N LYS A 145 19.55 14.85 0.71
CA LYS A 145 18.61 14.57 1.81
C LYS A 145 17.98 13.18 1.71
N PHE A 146 17.75 12.70 0.49
CA PHE A 146 17.16 11.38 0.22
C PHE A 146 18.20 10.29 -0.10
N GLY A 147 19.50 10.60 -0.03
CA GLY A 147 20.57 9.66 -0.34
C GLY A 147 20.62 9.23 -1.82
N ILE A 148 20.09 10.07 -2.72
CA ILE A 148 20.08 9.83 -4.16
C ILE A 148 21.37 10.40 -4.75
N ASP A 149 22.13 9.58 -5.47
CA ASP A 149 23.23 10.05 -6.31
C ASP A 149 22.67 10.49 -7.67
N LEU A 150 22.88 11.76 -8.02
CA LEU A 150 22.39 12.32 -9.28
C LEU A 150 23.30 12.00 -10.46
N ASP A 151 24.54 11.59 -10.21
CA ASP A 151 25.50 11.22 -11.25
C ASP A 151 25.30 9.75 -11.71
N GLU A 152 24.49 8.98 -10.98
CA GLU A 152 24.13 7.58 -11.27
C GLU A 152 22.71 7.41 -11.88
N LEU A 153 21.99 8.50 -12.12
CA LEU A 153 20.65 8.53 -12.77
C LEU A 153 20.75 8.74 -14.29
#